data_AF-A0A0V0H7S0-F1
#
_entry.id   AF-A0A0V0H7S0-F1
#
_cell.length_a   1.000
_cell.length_b   1.000
_cell.length_c   1.000
_cell.angle_alpha   90.00
_cell.angle_beta   90.00
_cell.angle_gamma   90.00
#
_symmetry.space_group_name_H-M   'P 1'
#
loop_
_entity.id
_entity.type
_entity.pdbx_description
1 polymer ?
#
loop_
_entity_poly.entity_id
_entity_poly.type
_entity_poly.pdbx_seq_one_letter_code
_entity_poly.pdbx_strand_id
1 'polypeptide(L)'
;MTPPSITLIPSSTTTTIPPTPLKPPPSVQQPLPPLEAKFFNRRNAVVWLSLIAPLTHPASALSFGISGPKEWLRDQKKKTAKYLLAPIEASRNILRYANLLLTRTEPEFGEKELEEVQSLLRSAARDCVPQERNSFVQFQSKSGVEVCTFQLVVKNASSLLPDKDPVKLAAEAKLIDLIRSFASLSDMANEFDVQVASNRQKVANALMDTVTCLDNFEQGVKECLEV
;
A
#
# COMPACT_ATOMS: atom_id res chain seq x y z
N MET A 1 57.81 -25.39 -35.65
CA MET A 1 56.42 -25.08 -36.03
C MET A 1 55.71 -26.39 -36.34
N THR A 2 54.90 -26.83 -35.39
CA THR A 2 54.03 -28.01 -35.41
C THR A 2 52.93 -27.69 -34.39
N PRO A 3 51.64 -27.85 -34.72
CA PRO A 3 50.57 -27.46 -33.80
C PRO A 3 50.43 -28.52 -32.69
N PRO A 4 50.03 -28.12 -31.47
CA PRO A 4 49.66 -29.09 -30.44
C PRO A 4 48.26 -29.68 -30.75
N SER A 5 48.17 -31.00 -30.64
CA SER A 5 46.92 -31.76 -30.72
C SER A 5 45.96 -31.37 -29.59
N ILE A 6 44.72 -31.02 -29.97
CA ILE A 6 43.62 -30.77 -29.05
C ILE A 6 43.02 -32.13 -28.67
N THR A 7 43.20 -32.54 -27.43
CA THR A 7 42.53 -33.72 -26.85
C THR A 7 41.12 -33.32 -26.42
N LEU A 8 40.11 -33.87 -27.09
CA LEU A 8 38.69 -33.74 -26.73
C LEU A 8 38.43 -34.46 -25.40
N ILE A 9 38.03 -33.70 -24.37
CA ILE A 9 37.50 -34.24 -23.11
C ILE A 9 36.04 -34.68 -23.37
N PRO A 10 35.64 -35.91 -23.00
CA PRO A 10 34.27 -36.37 -23.20
C PRO A 10 33.30 -35.66 -22.26
N SER A 11 32.18 -35.19 -22.82
CA SER A 11 31.06 -34.60 -22.09
C SER A 11 30.41 -35.63 -21.16
N SER A 12 30.50 -35.38 -19.85
CA SER A 12 29.69 -36.08 -18.86
C SER A 12 28.25 -35.58 -18.95
N THR A 13 27.35 -36.41 -19.47
CA THR A 13 25.90 -36.23 -19.39
C THR A 13 25.45 -36.38 -17.94
N THR A 14 25.18 -35.27 -17.26
CA THR A 14 24.46 -35.29 -15.98
C THR A 14 22.96 -35.24 -16.27
N THR A 15 22.32 -36.39 -16.11
CA THR A 15 20.88 -36.61 -16.20
C THR A 15 20.12 -35.60 -15.33
N THR A 16 19.33 -34.75 -15.98
CA THR A 16 18.38 -33.84 -15.33
C THR A 16 17.23 -34.66 -14.77
N ILE A 17 17.17 -34.81 -13.45
CA ILE A 17 16.02 -35.39 -12.75
C ILE A 17 14.92 -34.31 -12.70
N PRO A 18 13.71 -34.56 -13.23
CA PRO A 18 12.61 -33.61 -13.09
C PRO A 18 12.13 -33.57 -11.63
N PRO A 19 11.75 -32.39 -11.08
CA PRO A 19 11.23 -32.32 -9.72
C PRO A 19 9.87 -33.02 -9.64
N THR A 20 9.79 -34.00 -8.74
CA THR A 20 8.56 -34.68 -8.32
C THR A 20 7.55 -33.68 -7.76
N PRO A 21 6.26 -33.72 -8.15
CA PRO A 21 5.23 -32.85 -7.58
C PRO A 21 4.99 -33.20 -6.11
N LEU A 22 5.12 -32.20 -5.23
CA LEU A 22 4.74 -32.32 -3.83
C LEU A 22 3.22 -32.53 -3.72
N LYS A 23 2.83 -33.65 -3.12
CA LYS A 23 1.45 -34.02 -2.84
C LYS A 23 0.83 -33.02 -1.84
N PRO A 24 -0.34 -32.42 -2.12
CA PRO A 24 -0.99 -31.55 -1.16
C PRO A 24 -1.46 -32.35 0.08
N PRO A 25 -1.46 -31.74 1.28
CA PRO A 25 -1.94 -32.40 2.49
C PRO A 25 -3.45 -32.71 2.38
N PRO A 26 -3.93 -33.78 3.06
CA PRO A 26 -5.32 -34.18 2.99
C PRO A 26 -6.24 -33.08 3.58
N SER A 27 -7.23 -32.70 2.78
CA SER A 27 -8.32 -31.79 3.18
C SER A 27 -9.19 -32.50 4.23
N VAL A 28 -9.09 -32.07 5.49
CA VAL A 28 -10.04 -32.45 6.53
C VAL A 28 -11.29 -31.59 6.33
N GLN A 29 -12.29 -32.14 5.67
CA GLN A 29 -13.63 -31.55 5.61
C GLN A 29 -14.27 -31.63 7.00
N GLN A 30 -14.31 -30.50 7.71
CA GLN A 30 -15.23 -30.34 8.84
C GLN A 30 -16.64 -30.09 8.29
N PRO A 31 -17.68 -30.82 8.74
CA PRO A 31 -19.05 -30.52 8.37
C PRO A 31 -19.52 -29.21 9.03
N LEU A 32 -19.88 -28.23 8.21
CA LEU A 32 -20.68 -27.08 8.65
C LEU A 32 -22.09 -27.54 9.05
N PRO A 33 -22.68 -27.01 10.14
CA PRO A 33 -24.05 -27.33 10.52
C PRO A 33 -25.07 -26.78 9.49
N PRO A 34 -26.25 -27.41 9.32
CA PRO A 34 -27.20 -27.03 8.28
C PRO A 34 -27.81 -25.65 8.58
N LEU A 35 -27.67 -24.72 7.64
CA LEU A 35 -28.42 -23.47 7.64
C LEU A 35 -29.85 -23.79 7.19
N GLU A 36 -30.81 -23.79 8.13
CA GLU A 36 -32.24 -23.88 7.79
C GLU A 36 -32.65 -22.68 6.94
N ALA A 37 -32.75 -22.89 5.63
CA ALA A 37 -33.38 -21.98 4.71
C ALA A 37 -34.91 -22.02 4.93
N LYS A 38 -35.42 -21.08 5.74
CA LYS A 38 -36.87 -20.79 5.78
C LYS A 38 -37.29 -20.22 4.42
N PHE A 39 -37.81 -21.08 3.56
CA PHE A 39 -38.53 -20.71 2.36
C PHE A 39 -39.79 -19.93 2.73
N PHE A 40 -39.77 -18.62 2.57
CA PHE A 40 -41.00 -17.81 2.60
C PHE A 40 -41.78 -18.05 1.31
N ASN A 41 -42.81 -18.89 1.43
CA ASN A 41 -43.84 -19.12 0.42
C ASN A 41 -44.64 -17.83 0.17
N ARG A 42 -44.27 -17.02 -0.84
CA ARG A 42 -45.07 -15.89 -1.31
C ARG A 42 -46.05 -16.36 -2.39
N ARG A 43 -47.24 -16.76 -1.94
CA ARG A 43 -48.40 -16.96 -2.83
C ARG A 43 -48.90 -15.60 -3.34
N ASN A 44 -49.03 -15.53 -4.66
CA ASN A 44 -49.91 -14.69 -5.47
C ASN A 44 -50.74 -13.63 -4.74
N ALA A 45 -50.42 -12.37 -4.99
CA ALA A 45 -51.39 -11.27 -4.98
C ALA A 45 -51.20 -10.46 -6.26
N VAL A 46 -51.89 -10.89 -7.31
CA VAL A 46 -52.15 -10.06 -8.49
C VAL A 46 -53.27 -9.10 -8.11
N VAL A 47 -52.99 -7.80 -8.06
CA VAL A 47 -54.03 -6.76 -8.00
C VAL A 47 -53.87 -5.89 -9.25
N TRP A 48 -54.95 -5.87 -10.03
CA TRP A 48 -55.08 -5.16 -11.30
C TRP A 48 -55.30 -3.66 -11.12
N LEU A 49 -54.97 -2.93 -12.18
CA LEU A 49 -54.91 -1.48 -12.37
C LEU A 49 -56.18 -0.68 -12.02
N SER A 50 -55.98 0.58 -11.63
CA SER A 50 -56.88 1.70 -11.93
C SER A 50 -56.08 2.93 -12.41
N LEU A 51 -56.49 3.49 -13.55
CA LEU A 51 -55.97 4.70 -14.22
C LEU A 51 -56.56 6.00 -13.63
N ILE A 52 -56.00 7.15 -14.05
CA ILE A 52 -56.43 8.58 -13.93
C ILE A 52 -55.66 9.34 -12.81
N ALA A 53 -54.93 10.46 -12.98
CA ALA A 53 -54.82 11.56 -13.97
C ALA A 53 -53.38 12.17 -13.95
N PRO A 54 -52.95 12.97 -14.97
CA PRO A 54 -51.69 13.69 -14.91
C PRO A 54 -51.86 15.01 -14.13
N LEU A 55 -51.50 15.01 -12.84
CA LEU A 55 -51.19 16.28 -12.18
C LEU A 55 -49.75 16.64 -12.53
N THR A 56 -49.59 17.70 -13.33
CA THR A 56 -48.32 18.42 -13.47
C THR A 56 -47.99 19.10 -12.13
N HIS A 57 -47.43 18.32 -11.22
CA HIS A 57 -46.75 18.88 -10.05
C HIS A 57 -45.33 19.25 -10.46
N PRO A 58 -44.86 20.48 -10.18
CA PRO A 58 -43.43 20.73 -10.22
C PRO A 58 -42.79 19.75 -9.21
N ALA A 59 -41.79 19.01 -9.65
CA ALA A 59 -40.97 18.19 -8.76
C ALA A 59 -40.16 19.14 -7.87
N SER A 60 -40.81 19.70 -6.86
CA SER A 60 -40.14 20.31 -5.72
C SER A 60 -39.42 19.18 -5.00
N ALA A 61 -38.13 19.00 -5.31
CA ALA A 61 -37.23 18.13 -4.58
C ALA A 61 -37.02 18.72 -3.19
N LEU A 62 -37.97 18.47 -2.29
CA LEU A 62 -37.79 18.69 -0.86
C LEU A 62 -36.78 17.65 -0.38
N SER A 63 -35.50 18.03 -0.30
CA SER A 63 -34.47 17.26 0.42
C SER A 63 -34.77 17.29 1.92
N PHE A 64 -35.79 16.53 2.33
CA PHE A 64 -36.03 16.20 3.72
C PHE A 64 -34.90 15.28 4.20
N GLY A 65 -33.91 15.84 4.91
CA GLY A 65 -33.12 15.19 5.98
C GLY A 65 -32.24 13.97 5.66
N ILE A 66 -32.35 13.33 4.50
CA ILE A 66 -31.50 12.22 4.08
C ILE A 66 -30.37 12.78 3.23
N SER A 67 -29.19 12.83 3.84
CA SER A 67 -27.91 13.00 3.15
C SER A 67 -27.89 12.13 1.90
N GLY A 68 -27.65 12.74 0.73
CA GLY A 68 -27.63 12.00 -0.54
C GLY A 68 -26.54 10.91 -0.54
N PRO A 69 -26.59 9.90 -1.43
CA PRO A 69 -25.64 8.77 -1.39
C PRO A 69 -24.16 9.17 -1.35
N LYS A 70 -23.80 10.25 -2.06
CA LYS A 70 -22.43 10.79 -2.06
C LYS A 70 -22.03 11.40 -0.72
N GLU A 71 -22.94 12.12 -0.07
CA GLU A 71 -22.69 12.78 1.22
C GLU A 71 -22.68 11.75 2.35
N TRP A 72 -23.56 10.74 2.28
CA TRP A 72 -23.49 9.58 3.16
C TRP A 72 -22.15 8.84 3.06
N LEU A 73 -21.63 8.62 1.84
CA LEU A 73 -20.31 8.01 1.64
C LEU A 73 -19.17 8.86 2.19
N ARG A 74 -19.28 10.20 2.07
CA ARG A 74 -18.32 11.15 2.65
C ARG A 74 -18.27 11.00 4.18
N ASP A 75 -19.43 10.96 4.83
CA ASP A 75 -19.53 10.76 6.28
C ASP A 75 -18.95 9.41 6.72
N GLN A 76 -19.15 8.34 5.93
CA GLN A 76 -18.53 7.05 6.23
C GLN A 76 -17.01 7.11 6.13
N LYS A 77 -16.46 7.75 5.08
CA LYS A 77 -15.01 7.92 4.93
C LYS A 77 -14.40 8.67 6.11
N LYS A 78 -15.03 9.74 6.57
CA LYS A 78 -14.63 10.49 7.78
C LYS A 78 -14.58 9.59 9.02
N LYS A 79 -15.63 8.80 9.25
CA LYS A 79 -15.69 7.86 10.40
C LYS A 79 -14.62 6.77 10.33
N THR A 80 -14.26 6.34 9.13
CA THR A 80 -13.23 5.30 8.92
C THR A 80 -11.83 5.87 8.71
N ALA A 81 -11.62 7.19 8.78
CA ALA A 81 -10.36 7.84 8.45
C ALA A 81 -9.16 7.24 9.22
N LYS A 82 -9.34 6.92 10.50
CA LYS A 82 -8.30 6.27 11.32
C LYS A 82 -7.72 4.98 10.73
N TYR A 83 -8.53 4.21 10.00
CA TYR A 83 -8.07 2.97 9.36
C TYR A 83 -7.33 3.25 8.06
N LEU A 84 -7.70 4.31 7.34
CA LEU A 84 -6.98 4.76 6.15
C LEU A 84 -5.61 5.36 6.50
N LEU A 85 -5.51 6.04 7.65
CA LEU A 85 -4.27 6.66 8.12
C LEU A 85 -3.33 5.69 8.85
N ALA A 86 -3.81 4.51 9.25
CA ALA A 86 -3.03 3.55 10.03
C ALA A 86 -1.69 3.12 9.39
N PRO A 87 -1.59 2.88 8.07
CA PRO A 87 -0.31 2.57 7.43
C PRO A 87 0.70 3.72 7.53
N ILE A 88 0.23 4.96 7.43
CA ILE A 88 1.09 6.16 7.53
C ILE A 88 1.66 6.27 8.94
N GLU A 89 0.80 6.09 9.96
CA GLU A 89 1.22 6.10 11.36
C GLU A 89 2.20 4.96 11.68
N ALA A 90 1.96 3.76 11.16
CA ALA A 90 2.86 2.63 11.33
C ALA A 90 4.26 2.90 10.75
N SER A 91 4.32 3.37 9.49
CA SER A 91 5.57 3.76 8.85
C SER A 91 6.30 4.89 9.59
N ARG A 92 5.58 5.91 10.04
CA ARG A 92 6.14 6.99 10.87
C ARG A 92 6.79 6.47 12.14
N ASN A 93 6.11 5.57 12.85
CA ASN A 93 6.62 5.01 14.11
C ASN A 93 7.88 4.18 13.91
N ILE A 94 7.94 3.39 12.83
CA ILE A 94 9.14 2.65 12.45
C ILE A 94 10.31 3.60 12.19
N LEU A 95 10.10 4.66 11.40
CA LEU A 95 11.15 5.64 11.11
C LEU A 95 11.60 6.38 12.37
N ARG A 96 10.67 6.84 13.21
CA ARG A 96 11.03 7.49 14.49
C ARG A 96 11.84 6.57 15.39
N TYR A 97 11.51 5.28 15.45
CA TYR A 97 12.29 4.32 16.20
C TYR A 97 13.71 4.14 15.63
N ALA A 98 13.84 4.03 14.31
CA ALA A 98 15.15 3.99 13.65
C ALA A 98 15.97 5.27 13.92
N ASN A 99 15.34 6.44 13.95
CA ASN A 99 16.02 7.69 14.31
C ASN A 99 16.56 7.67 15.74
N LEU A 100 15.79 7.15 16.71
CA LEU A 100 16.24 7.01 18.09
C LEU A 100 17.52 6.17 18.17
N LEU A 101 17.59 5.06 17.43
CA LEU A 101 18.79 4.22 17.35
C LEU A 101 19.97 4.98 16.71
N LEU A 102 19.74 5.70 15.60
CA LEU A 102 20.77 6.49 14.91
C LEU A 102 21.33 7.65 15.75
N THR A 103 20.53 8.20 16.66
CA THR A 103 20.94 9.34 17.52
C THR A 103 21.64 8.91 18.82
N ARG A 104 21.76 7.61 19.06
CA ARG A 104 22.41 7.06 20.26
C ARG A 104 23.91 7.39 20.28
N THR A 105 24.45 7.68 21.46
CA THR A 105 25.88 7.96 21.65
C THR A 105 26.70 6.67 21.68
N GLU A 106 27.93 6.71 21.15
CA GLU A 106 28.92 5.63 21.34
C GLU A 106 29.22 5.43 22.84
N PRO A 107 29.38 4.18 23.36
CA PRO A 107 29.56 2.89 22.67
C PRO A 107 28.28 2.07 22.44
N GLU A 108 27.09 2.67 22.62
CA GLU A 108 25.81 1.96 22.56
C GLU A 108 25.31 1.68 21.13
N PHE A 109 26.04 2.16 20.12
CA PHE A 109 25.70 1.96 18.71
C PHE A 109 26.74 1.03 18.07
N GLY A 110 26.39 -0.24 17.92
CA GLY A 110 27.22 -1.24 17.28
C GLY A 110 26.60 -1.81 16.01
N GLU A 111 27.16 -2.93 15.56
CA GLU A 111 26.70 -3.67 14.39
C GLU A 111 25.23 -4.12 14.52
N LYS A 112 24.81 -4.50 15.73
CA LYS A 112 23.43 -4.94 16.00
C LYS A 112 22.43 -3.81 15.79
N GLU A 113 22.70 -2.62 16.32
CA GLU A 113 21.84 -1.45 16.15
C GLU A 113 21.82 -1.02 14.69
N LEU A 114 22.93 -1.15 13.96
CA LEU A 114 23.00 -0.91 12.53
C LEU A 114 22.11 -1.89 11.74
N GLU A 115 22.22 -3.18 11.98
CA GLU A 115 21.36 -4.19 11.34
C GLU A 115 19.87 -3.92 11.63
N GLU A 116 19.56 -3.53 12.87
CA GLU A 116 18.21 -3.16 13.28
C GLU A 116 17.71 -1.92 12.54
N VAL A 117 18.53 -0.86 12.45
CA VAL A 117 18.19 0.33 11.65
C VAL A 117 17.94 -0.04 10.20
N GLN A 118 18.81 -0.82 9.57
CA GLN A 118 18.60 -1.23 8.18
C GLN A 118 17.32 -2.05 8.01
N SER A 119 17.03 -2.96 8.94
CA SER A 119 15.79 -3.74 8.95
C SER A 119 14.55 -2.84 9.07
N LEU A 120 14.58 -1.85 9.97
CA LEU A 120 13.51 -0.86 10.15
C LEU A 120 13.30 -0.01 8.89
N LEU A 121 14.38 0.49 8.29
CA LEU A 121 14.30 1.28 7.06
C LEU A 121 13.72 0.47 5.90
N ARG A 122 14.17 -0.78 5.72
CA ARG A 122 13.58 -1.70 4.72
C ARG A 122 12.10 -1.97 5.02
N SER A 123 11.74 -2.16 6.28
CA SER A 123 10.35 -2.40 6.71
C SER A 123 9.45 -1.21 6.40
N ALA A 124 9.86 0.02 6.73
CA ALA A 124 9.13 1.24 6.42
C ALA A 124 8.98 1.46 4.90
N ALA A 125 10.02 1.14 4.12
CA ALA A 125 9.97 1.26 2.66
C ALA A 125 9.04 0.24 1.98
N ARG A 126 8.59 -0.83 2.66
CA ARG A 126 7.66 -1.81 2.06
C ARG A 126 6.30 -1.24 1.73
N ASP A 127 5.85 -0.23 2.47
CA ASP A 127 4.59 0.45 2.18
C ASP A 127 4.65 1.25 0.87
N CYS A 128 5.86 1.52 0.37
CA CYS A 128 6.05 2.21 -0.89
C CYS A 128 7.41 1.86 -1.49
N VAL A 129 7.47 0.76 -2.24
CA VAL A 129 8.73 0.33 -2.88
C VAL A 129 9.09 1.33 -3.98
N PRO A 130 10.30 1.93 -3.95
CA PRO A 130 10.80 2.76 -5.04
C PRO A 130 10.71 1.98 -6.35
N GLN A 131 10.06 2.55 -7.36
CA GLN A 131 9.88 1.89 -8.64
C GLN A 131 11.24 1.77 -9.34
N GLU A 132 11.95 0.65 -9.15
CA GLU A 132 13.10 0.31 -9.97
C GLU A 132 12.64 0.19 -11.42
N ARG A 133 13.14 1.08 -12.28
CA ARG A 133 12.69 1.28 -13.67
C ARG A 133 12.89 0.07 -14.60
N ASN A 134 13.46 -1.03 -14.12
CA ASN A 134 13.76 -2.24 -14.89
C ASN A 134 13.27 -3.54 -14.23
N SER A 135 12.51 -3.48 -13.13
CA SER A 135 12.12 -4.71 -12.40
C SER A 135 10.80 -5.28 -12.92
N PHE A 136 10.66 -6.61 -12.83
CA PHE A 136 9.43 -7.38 -13.10
C PHE A 136 8.18 -6.79 -12.42
N VAL A 137 8.37 -6.04 -11.33
CA VAL A 137 7.33 -5.29 -10.59
C VAL A 137 6.65 -4.23 -11.46
N GLN A 138 7.35 -3.62 -12.44
CA GLN A 138 6.75 -2.65 -13.36
C GLN A 138 5.76 -3.31 -14.35
N PHE A 139 5.98 -4.59 -14.70
CA PHE A 139 5.03 -5.36 -15.49
C PHE A 139 3.80 -5.73 -14.66
N GLN A 140 3.99 -6.07 -13.38
CA GLN A 140 2.90 -6.36 -12.45
C GLN A 140 2.07 -5.13 -12.06
N SER A 141 2.71 -3.96 -11.97
CA SER A 141 2.03 -2.70 -11.64
C SER A 141 1.06 -2.25 -12.75
N LYS A 142 1.31 -2.67 -14.00
CA LYS A 142 0.37 -2.47 -15.12
C LYS A 142 -0.82 -3.44 -15.07
N SER A 143 -0.69 -4.59 -14.40
CA SER A 143 -1.76 -5.60 -14.27
C SER A 143 -2.65 -5.43 -13.02
N GLY A 144 -2.64 -4.27 -12.37
CA GLY A 144 -3.56 -3.96 -11.27
C GLY A 144 -3.05 -4.27 -9.86
N VAL A 145 -1.76 -4.56 -9.68
CA VAL A 145 -1.13 -4.66 -8.35
C VAL A 145 -0.53 -3.29 -8.02
N GLU A 146 -1.20 -2.49 -7.17
CA GLU A 146 -0.64 -1.23 -6.70
C GLU A 146 0.57 -1.50 -5.79
N VAL A 147 1.75 -0.98 -6.17
CA VAL A 147 3.05 -1.30 -5.53
C VAL A 147 3.29 -0.50 -4.26
N CYS A 148 2.47 0.52 -4.01
CA CYS A 148 2.58 1.39 -2.85
C CYS A 148 1.24 1.49 -2.12
N THR A 149 1.21 1.04 -0.87
CA THR A 149 0.08 1.18 0.05
C THR A 149 -0.41 2.62 0.13
N PHE A 150 0.50 3.60 0.14
CA PHE A 150 0.10 5.02 0.17
C PHE A 150 -0.62 5.49 -1.10
N GLN A 151 -0.40 4.84 -2.24
CA GLN A 151 -1.18 5.09 -3.44
C GLN A 151 -2.64 4.65 -3.28
N LEU A 152 -2.86 3.49 -2.67
CA LEU A 152 -4.21 3.02 -2.34
C LEU A 152 -4.90 3.95 -1.34
N VAL A 153 -4.15 4.46 -0.36
CA VAL A 153 -4.66 5.42 0.64
C VAL A 153 -5.14 6.70 -0.04
N VAL A 154 -4.32 7.35 -0.88
CA VAL A 154 -4.72 8.61 -1.53
C VAL A 154 -5.86 8.41 -2.54
N LYS A 155 -5.87 7.30 -3.29
CA LYS A 155 -6.97 6.95 -4.20
C LYS A 155 -8.27 6.72 -3.44
N ASN A 156 -8.20 6.04 -2.29
CA ASN A 156 -9.37 5.85 -1.46
C ASN A 156 -9.87 7.19 -0.93
N ALA A 157 -8.99 7.99 -0.33
CA ALA A 157 -9.35 9.29 0.27
C ALA A 157 -9.97 10.25 -0.76
N SER A 158 -9.40 10.32 -1.97
CA SER A 158 -9.84 11.24 -3.02
C SER A 158 -10.93 10.71 -3.94
N SER A 159 -11.40 9.46 -3.77
CA SER A 159 -12.37 8.82 -4.67
C SER A 159 -13.74 9.52 -4.82
N LEU A 160 -14.11 10.42 -3.90
CA LEU A 160 -15.33 11.22 -3.99
C LEU A 160 -15.11 12.61 -4.61
N LEU A 161 -13.85 12.99 -4.84
CA LEU A 161 -13.43 14.24 -5.44
C LEU A 161 -13.34 14.09 -6.96
N PRO A 162 -13.66 15.15 -7.74
CA PRO A 162 -13.40 15.18 -9.17
C PRO A 162 -11.91 14.99 -9.50
N ASP A 163 -11.59 14.47 -10.69
CA ASP A 163 -10.20 14.21 -11.08
C ASP A 163 -9.31 15.45 -11.17
N LYS A 164 -9.91 16.62 -11.42
CA LYS A 164 -9.20 17.91 -11.47
C LYS A 164 -9.35 18.73 -10.19
N ASP A 165 -9.80 18.09 -9.11
CA ASP A 165 -9.93 18.76 -7.83
C ASP A 165 -8.54 19.15 -7.29
N PRO A 166 -8.32 20.41 -6.89
CA PRO A 166 -7.01 20.87 -6.45
C PRO A 166 -6.52 20.15 -5.19
N VAL A 167 -7.43 19.71 -4.30
CA VAL A 167 -7.07 18.96 -3.09
C VAL A 167 -6.56 17.57 -3.45
N LYS A 168 -7.23 16.90 -4.39
CA LYS A 168 -6.79 15.60 -4.93
C LYS A 168 -5.39 15.71 -5.55
N LEU A 169 -5.19 16.69 -6.44
CA LEU A 169 -3.92 16.89 -7.13
C LEU A 169 -2.78 17.23 -6.14
N ALA A 170 -3.06 18.04 -5.11
CA ALA A 170 -2.09 18.36 -4.07
C ALA A 170 -1.70 17.13 -3.25
N ALA A 171 -2.66 16.27 -2.89
CA ALA A 171 -2.39 15.02 -2.16
C ALA A 171 -1.56 14.02 -3.00
N GLU A 172 -1.84 13.93 -4.30
CA GLU A 172 -1.05 13.11 -5.24
C GLU A 172 0.38 13.65 -5.40
N ALA A 173 0.57 14.98 -5.44
CA ALA A 173 1.90 15.58 -5.47
C ALA A 173 2.71 15.26 -4.19
N LYS A 174 2.08 15.40 -3.00
CA LYS A 174 2.68 15.02 -1.72
C LYS A 174 3.08 13.54 -1.67
N LEU A 175 2.30 12.64 -2.29
CA LEU A 175 2.66 11.22 -2.44
C LEU A 175 3.91 11.03 -3.31
N ILE A 176 4.02 11.74 -4.43
CA ILE A 176 5.20 11.66 -5.31
C ILE A 176 6.47 12.09 -4.56
N ASP A 177 6.38 13.14 -3.75
CA ASP A 177 7.50 13.61 -2.94
C ASP A 177 7.89 12.61 -1.86
N LEU A 178 6.89 11.99 -1.21
CA LEU A 178 7.11 10.91 -0.25
C LEU A 178 7.81 9.69 -0.89
N ILE A 179 7.37 9.24 -2.06
CA ILE A 179 8.01 8.15 -2.81
C ILE A 179 9.47 8.47 -3.10
N ARG A 180 9.75 9.70 -3.56
CA ARG A 180 11.11 10.14 -3.87
C ARG A 180 11.99 10.18 -2.61
N SER A 181 11.42 10.60 -1.48
CA SER A 181 12.11 10.64 -0.20
C SER A 181 12.49 9.22 0.29
N PHE A 182 11.56 8.26 0.23
CA PHE A 182 11.85 6.86 0.54
C PHE A 182 12.90 6.24 -0.38
N ALA A 183 12.87 6.55 -1.67
CA ALA A 183 13.88 6.08 -2.62
C ALA A 183 15.28 6.58 -2.21
N SER A 184 15.40 7.89 -1.99
CA SER A 184 16.64 8.52 -1.54
C SER A 184 17.15 7.94 -0.22
N LEU A 185 16.27 7.74 0.76
CA LEU A 185 16.62 7.14 2.05
C LEU A 185 17.09 5.69 1.91
N SER A 186 16.43 4.91 1.05
CA SER A 186 16.82 3.52 0.79
C SER A 186 18.19 3.42 0.13
N ASP A 187 18.49 4.28 -0.83
CA ASP A 187 19.81 4.31 -1.49
C ASP A 187 20.91 4.65 -0.47
N MET A 188 20.69 5.67 0.36
CA MET A 188 21.63 6.04 1.44
C MET A 188 21.83 4.93 2.47
N ALA A 189 20.76 4.23 2.87
CA ALA A 189 20.83 3.15 3.86
C ALA A 189 21.61 1.91 3.36
N ASN A 190 21.69 1.71 2.04
CA ASN A 190 22.41 0.60 1.42
C ASN A 190 23.86 0.96 1.07
N GLU A 191 24.16 2.23 0.77
CA GLU A 191 25.49 2.68 0.32
C GLU A 191 26.44 3.08 1.46
N PHE A 192 25.93 3.54 2.60
CA PHE A 192 26.78 4.08 3.66
C PHE A 192 27.16 3.03 4.71
N ASP A 193 28.45 2.99 5.04
CA ASP A 193 28.91 2.43 6.31
C ASP A 193 28.50 3.37 7.44
N VAL A 194 27.32 3.10 8.01
CA VAL A 194 26.66 3.91 9.05
C VAL A 194 27.46 3.91 10.36
N GLN A 195 28.51 3.07 10.48
CA GLN A 195 29.43 3.08 11.62
C GLN A 195 30.21 4.41 11.74
N VAL A 196 30.35 5.17 10.64
CA VAL A 196 30.95 6.50 10.70
C VAL A 196 29.91 7.52 11.19
N ALA A 197 30.19 8.17 12.32
CA ALA A 197 29.27 9.14 12.95
C ALA A 197 28.75 10.24 11.99
N SER A 198 29.59 10.72 11.06
CA SER A 198 29.15 11.69 10.03
C SER A 198 28.14 11.10 9.04
N ASN A 199 28.33 9.85 8.63
CA ASN A 199 27.37 9.14 7.77
C ASN A 199 26.08 8.83 8.53
N ARG A 200 26.18 8.43 9.80
CA ARG A 200 25.03 8.23 10.68
C ARG A 200 24.16 9.48 10.79
N GLN A 201 24.77 10.65 10.98
CA GLN A 201 24.06 11.91 11.03
C GLN A 201 23.37 12.25 9.69
N LYS A 202 24.01 11.96 8.55
CA LYS A 202 23.40 12.15 7.23
C LYS A 202 22.17 11.27 7.05
N VAL A 203 22.26 9.99 7.40
CA VAL A 203 21.13 9.05 7.35
C VAL A 203 20.01 9.51 8.28
N ALA A 204 20.33 9.95 9.50
CA ALA A 204 19.35 10.49 10.45
C ALA A 204 18.64 11.74 9.90
N ASN A 205 19.37 12.66 9.27
CA ASN A 205 18.78 13.84 8.64
C ASN A 205 17.83 13.45 7.50
N ALA A 206 18.28 12.57 6.58
CA ALA A 206 17.46 12.09 5.46
C ALA A 206 16.20 11.32 5.93
N LEU A 207 16.33 10.57 7.02
CA LEU A 207 15.21 9.90 7.68
C LEU A 207 14.19 10.93 8.16
N MET A 208 14.64 11.99 8.84
CA MET A 208 13.75 13.05 9.32
C MET A 208 13.10 13.85 8.19
N ASP A 209 13.79 14.03 7.07
CA ASP A 209 13.18 14.59 5.85
C ASP A 209 12.06 13.67 5.31
N THR A 210 12.25 12.35 5.39
CA THR A 210 11.23 11.35 5.02
C THR A 210 10.03 11.38 5.96
N VAL A 211 10.25 11.52 7.27
CA VAL A 211 9.17 11.71 8.26
C VAL A 211 8.39 12.99 7.96
N THR A 212 9.07 14.07 7.57
CA THR A 212 8.41 15.33 7.19
C THR A 212 7.56 15.15 5.93
N CYS A 213 8.04 14.38 4.95
CA CYS A 213 7.25 14.01 3.78
C CYS A 213 6.03 13.15 4.14
N LEU A 214 6.15 12.22 5.09
CA LEU A 214 5.01 11.44 5.61
C LEU A 214 3.96 12.34 6.28
N ASP A 215 4.39 13.31 7.08
CA ASP A 215 3.50 14.25 7.76
C ASP A 215 2.74 15.13 6.75
N ASN A 216 3.44 15.62 5.73
CA ASN A 216 2.84 16.38 4.63
C ASN A 216 1.85 15.52 3.83
N PHE A 217 2.22 14.27 3.53
CA PHE A 217 1.34 13.32 2.83
C PHE A 217 0.09 13.02 3.66
N GLU A 218 0.23 12.73 4.95
CA GLU A 218 -0.90 12.53 5.85
C GLU A 218 -1.85 13.73 5.83
N GLN A 219 -1.30 14.94 5.89
CA GLN A 219 -2.09 16.15 5.84
C GLN A 219 -2.87 16.27 4.52
N GLY A 220 -2.26 15.92 3.39
CA GLY A 220 -2.97 15.85 2.10
C GLY A 220 -4.11 14.81 2.10
N VAL A 221 -3.90 13.64 2.70
CA VAL A 221 -4.94 12.61 2.84
C VAL A 221 -6.09 13.11 3.73
N LYS A 222 -5.77 13.78 4.84
CA LYS A 222 -6.75 14.40 5.75
C LYS A 222 -7.56 15.49 5.06
N GLU A 223 -6.93 16.33 4.25
CA GLU A 223 -7.60 17.34 3.42
C GLU A 223 -8.61 16.69 2.45
N CYS A 224 -8.25 15.58 1.78
CA CYS A 224 -9.20 14.85 0.93
C CYS A 224 -10.39 14.26 1.71
N LEU A 225 -10.18 13.90 2.97
CA LEU A 225 -11.20 13.33 3.85
C LEU A 225 -12.01 14.39 4.60
N GLU A 226 -11.55 15.65 4.61
CA GLU A 226 -12.08 16.76 5.42
C GLU A 226 -12.11 16.40 6.92
N VAL A 227 -10.99 15.90 7.46
CA VAL A 227 -10.79 15.52 8.89
C VAL A 227 -9.56 16.16 9.51
#